data_AF-A0A523RH70-F1
#
_entry.id   AF-A0A523RH70-F1
#
_cell.length_a   1.000
_cell.length_b   1.000
_cell.length_c   1.000
_cell.angle_alpha   90.00
_cell.angle_beta   90.00
_cell.angle_gamma   90.00
#
_symmetry.space_group_name_H-M   'P 1'
#
loop_
_entity.id
_entity.type
_entity.pdbx_description
1 polymer ?
#
loop_
_entity_poly.entity_id
_entity_poly.type
_entity_poly.pdbx_seq_one_letter_code
_entity_poly.pdbx_strand_id
1 'polypeptide(L)'
;MPELKLKRGDVVMLEGQLSLEVREGEVLISGGLRGKGSRTVIPRAKSVPLEAEGDALVAYTLGQDGKVEQLSKRTIPREWDALISEVIQQRPKKILVMGSVDVGKSFFTTYLANTMLRHGLRPGAIDSDVGQSDVGPPATMGLGILEQPVAQLYEVPLSSAYFVGSMSPSEHMLEFVVGVKWLVEHGLKKADSVIVNTPGWIFGGP
;
A
#
# COMPACT_ATOMS: atom_id res chain seq x y z
N MET A 1 13.36 -2.12 -25.39
CA MET A 1 12.26 -2.23 -24.40
C MET A 1 11.11 -1.39 -24.93
N PRO A 2 9.86 -1.87 -24.88
CA PRO A 2 8.70 -1.03 -25.13
C PRO A 2 8.66 0.18 -24.20
N GLU A 3 8.04 1.26 -24.66
CA GLU A 3 7.92 2.52 -23.91
C GLU A 3 6.47 3.01 -23.90
N LEU A 4 6.04 3.56 -22.77
CA LEU A 4 4.78 4.27 -22.59
C LEU A 4 5.05 5.76 -22.57
N LYS A 5 4.48 6.48 -23.52
CA LYS A 5 4.43 7.94 -23.53
C LYS A 5 3.14 8.37 -22.87
N LEU A 6 3.24 8.97 -21.71
CA LEU A 6 2.11 9.37 -20.89
C LEU A 6 2.00 10.89 -20.88
N LYS A 7 0.78 11.38 -20.87
CA LYS A 7 0.42 12.77 -20.63
C LYS A 7 -0.32 12.88 -19.30
N ARG A 8 -0.40 14.11 -18.79
CA ARG A 8 -1.18 14.41 -17.59
C ARG A 8 -2.60 13.84 -17.69
N GLY A 9 -2.99 13.06 -16.69
CA GLY A 9 -4.31 12.44 -16.59
C GLY A 9 -4.41 11.05 -17.22
N ASP A 10 -3.37 10.58 -17.91
CA ASP A 10 -3.32 9.19 -18.36
C ASP A 10 -3.27 8.24 -17.17
N VAL A 11 -4.06 7.17 -17.26
CA VAL A 11 -4.13 6.11 -16.26
C VAL A 11 -3.82 4.79 -16.95
N VAL A 12 -2.92 4.02 -16.34
CA VAL A 12 -2.50 2.71 -16.85
C VAL A 12 -2.63 1.69 -15.73
N MET A 13 -3.24 0.55 -16.02
CA MET A 13 -3.23 -0.62 -15.15
C MET A 13 -2.03 -1.49 -15.49
N LEU A 14 -1.27 -1.85 -14.47
CA LEU A 14 -0.08 -2.69 -14.57
C LEU A 14 -0.35 -4.01 -13.85
N GLU A 15 -0.36 -5.13 -14.55
CA GLU A 15 -0.76 -6.43 -14.01
C GLU A 15 0.28 -7.52 -14.32
N GLY A 16 0.51 -8.41 -13.35
CA GLY A 16 1.35 -9.58 -13.54
C GLY A 16 2.85 -9.26 -13.60
N GLN A 17 3.65 -10.25 -13.98
CA GLN A 17 5.12 -10.12 -13.99
C GLN A 17 5.55 -9.01 -14.95
N LEU A 18 5.91 -7.86 -14.41
CA LEU A 18 6.26 -6.66 -15.15
C LEU A 18 7.34 -5.90 -14.39
N SER A 19 8.31 -5.33 -15.09
CA SER A 19 9.19 -4.31 -14.52
C SER A 19 9.09 -3.02 -15.34
N LEU A 20 9.22 -1.89 -14.66
CA LEU A 20 9.17 -0.56 -15.26
C LEU A 20 10.27 0.33 -14.72
N GLU A 21 10.74 1.23 -15.57
CA GLU A 21 11.72 2.26 -15.25
C GLU A 21 11.24 3.60 -15.81
N VAL A 22 11.12 4.61 -14.94
CA VAL A 22 10.77 5.97 -15.37
C VAL A 22 12.00 6.59 -16.05
N ARG A 23 11.91 6.85 -17.35
CA ARG A 23 13.00 7.45 -18.15
C ARG A 23 12.98 8.97 -18.08
N GLU A 24 11.79 9.55 -18.08
CA GLU A 24 11.55 11.00 -18.05
C GLU A 24 10.26 11.31 -17.28
N GLY A 25 10.20 12.51 -16.69
CA GLY A 25 9.03 12.97 -15.94
C GLY A 25 8.84 12.27 -14.59
N GLU A 26 7.61 12.34 -14.10
CA GLU A 26 7.17 11.74 -12.84
C GLU A 26 5.79 11.07 -13.03
N VAL A 27 5.58 9.95 -12.33
CA VAL A 27 4.31 9.22 -12.30
C VAL A 27 3.96 8.84 -10.87
N LEU A 28 2.69 8.59 -10.60
CA LEU A 28 2.23 8.00 -9.35
C LEU A 28 1.96 6.52 -9.56
N ILE A 29 2.51 5.66 -8.70
CA ILE A 29 2.14 4.24 -8.63
C ILE A 29 1.51 4.02 -7.26
N SER A 30 0.23 3.63 -7.23
CA SER A 30 -0.56 3.53 -5.99
C SER A 30 -0.45 4.78 -5.12
N GLY A 31 -0.46 5.97 -5.73
CA GLY A 31 -0.31 7.28 -5.06
C GLY A 31 1.11 7.69 -4.68
N GLY A 32 2.10 6.81 -4.86
CA GLY A 32 3.49 7.11 -4.55
C GLY A 32 4.23 7.71 -5.74
N LEU A 33 4.85 8.87 -5.56
CA LEU A 33 5.62 9.56 -6.61
C LEU A 33 6.85 8.76 -7.04
N ARG A 34 7.05 8.62 -8.34
CA ARG A 34 8.16 7.92 -9.00
C ARG A 34 8.74 8.83 -10.08
N GLY A 35 9.92 9.36 -9.81
CA GLY A 35 10.66 10.20 -10.76
C GLY A 35 11.65 9.41 -11.62
N LYS A 36 12.36 10.12 -12.50
CA LYS A 36 13.40 9.58 -13.39
C LYS A 36 14.39 8.66 -12.66
N GLY A 37 14.65 7.50 -13.24
CA GLY A 37 15.56 6.46 -12.72
C GLY A 37 14.93 5.51 -11.72
N SER A 38 13.72 5.80 -11.23
CA SER A 38 13.01 4.89 -10.34
C SER A 38 12.58 3.62 -11.09
N ARG A 39 12.68 2.48 -10.39
CA ARG A 39 12.30 1.16 -10.89
C ARG A 39 11.22 0.57 -10.01
N THR A 40 10.23 -0.08 -10.62
CA THR A 40 9.18 -0.81 -9.91
C THR A 40 8.98 -2.16 -10.56
N VAL A 41 8.74 -3.18 -9.74
CA VAL A 41 8.46 -4.55 -10.20
C VAL A 41 7.08 -4.92 -9.72
N ILE A 42 6.22 -5.33 -10.65
CA ILE A 42 4.91 -5.89 -10.35
C ILE A 42 5.04 -7.41 -10.44
N PRO A 43 4.79 -8.14 -9.34
CA PRO A 43 4.90 -9.59 -9.34
C PRO A 43 3.65 -10.24 -9.95
N ARG A 44 3.70 -11.56 -10.12
CA ARG A 44 2.57 -12.35 -10.60
C ARG A 44 1.35 -12.15 -9.71
N ALA A 45 0.16 -12.12 -10.32
CA ALA A 45 -1.13 -11.99 -9.64
C ALA A 45 -1.30 -10.72 -8.79
N LYS A 46 -0.48 -9.69 -9.01
CA LYS A 46 -0.69 -8.35 -8.47
C LYS A 46 -1.01 -7.38 -9.60
N SER A 47 -1.76 -6.34 -9.26
CA SER A 47 -2.15 -5.27 -10.16
C SER A 47 -2.07 -3.94 -9.43
N VAL A 48 -1.55 -2.91 -10.09
CA VAL A 48 -1.45 -1.56 -9.54
C VAL A 48 -1.76 -0.50 -10.61
N PRO A 49 -2.44 0.59 -10.23
CA PRO A 49 -2.63 1.73 -11.13
C PRO A 49 -1.37 2.60 -11.15
N LEU A 50 -1.04 3.07 -12.34
CA LEU A 50 -0.11 4.16 -12.61
C LEU A 50 -0.89 5.36 -13.13
N GLU A 51 -0.71 6.53 -12.50
CA GLU A 51 -1.34 7.79 -12.91
C GLU A 51 -0.26 8.81 -13.26
N ALA A 52 -0.37 9.47 -14.42
CA ALA A 52 0.57 10.51 -14.83
C ALA A 52 0.10 11.90 -14.37
N GLU A 53 0.91 12.60 -13.55
CA GLU A 53 0.64 13.98 -13.12
C GLU A 53 1.15 15.03 -14.15
N GLY A 54 1.99 14.60 -15.08
CA GLY A 54 2.57 15.40 -16.16
C GLY A 54 2.96 14.53 -17.35
N ASP A 55 3.75 15.07 -18.27
CA ASP A 55 4.32 14.29 -19.36
C ASP A 55 5.43 13.38 -18.81
N ALA A 56 5.38 12.10 -19.15
CA ALA A 56 6.34 11.10 -18.67
C ALA A 56 6.64 10.03 -19.74
N LEU A 57 7.84 9.47 -19.66
CA LEU A 57 8.27 8.33 -20.48
C LEU A 57 8.63 7.17 -19.57
N VAL A 58 7.94 6.05 -19.70
CA VAL A 58 8.16 4.86 -18.88
C VAL A 58 8.56 3.70 -19.77
N ALA A 59 9.77 3.17 -19.59
CA ALA A 59 10.21 1.95 -20.24
C ALA A 59 9.74 0.75 -19.41
N TYR A 60 9.32 -0.34 -20.06
CA TYR A 60 8.89 -1.53 -19.33
C TYR A 60 9.34 -2.83 -19.99
N THR A 61 9.29 -3.91 -19.22
CA THR A 61 9.55 -5.29 -19.67
C THR A 61 8.46 -6.19 -19.13
N LEU A 62 7.84 -6.96 -20.03
CA LEU A 62 6.81 -7.93 -19.70
C LEU A 62 7.44 -9.30 -19.47
N GLY A 63 7.13 -9.91 -18.33
CA GLY A 63 7.31 -11.32 -18.06
C GLY A 63 6.08 -12.13 -18.50
N GLN A 64 6.00 -13.38 -18.02
CA GLN A 64 4.87 -14.25 -18.32
C GLN A 64 3.59 -13.70 -17.68
N ASP A 65 2.52 -13.62 -18.47
CA ASP A 65 1.21 -13.07 -18.09
C ASP A 65 1.22 -11.56 -17.72
N GLY A 66 2.32 -10.85 -17.97
CA GLY A 66 2.41 -9.40 -17.75
C GLY A 66 1.53 -8.61 -18.72
N LYS A 67 0.79 -7.63 -18.21
CA LYS A 67 -0.09 -6.77 -19.00
C LYS A 67 0.06 -5.31 -18.60
N VAL A 68 -0.08 -4.45 -19.61
CA VAL A 68 -0.12 -3.00 -19.49
C VAL A 68 -1.34 -2.55 -20.26
N GLU A 69 -2.32 -1.99 -19.56
CA GLU A 69 -3.61 -1.58 -20.15
C GLU A 69 -3.86 -0.11 -19.85
N GLN A 70 -4.03 0.71 -20.90
CA GLN A 70 -4.45 2.10 -20.71
C GLN A 70 -5.94 2.14 -20.40
N LEU A 71 -6.30 2.81 -19.32
CA LEU A 71 -7.68 2.93 -18.87
C LEU A 71 -8.28 4.27 -19.31
N SER A 72 -9.57 4.24 -19.65
CA SER A 72 -10.31 5.46 -20.00
C SER A 72 -10.66 6.33 -18.80
N LYS A 73 -10.58 5.78 -17.59
CA LYS A 73 -10.88 6.46 -16.33
C LYS A 73 -9.99 5.98 -15.19
N ARG A 74 -9.81 6.87 -14.22
CA ARG A 74 -9.18 6.59 -12.94
C ARG A 74 -9.93 5.51 -12.17
N THR A 75 -9.17 4.64 -11.50
CA THR A 75 -9.69 3.54 -10.66
C THR A 75 -9.76 3.91 -9.18
N ILE A 76 -9.01 4.91 -8.73
CA ILE A 76 -9.01 5.41 -7.36
C ILE A 76 -10.16 6.41 -7.17
N PRO A 77 -11.09 6.18 -6.22
CA PRO A 77 -12.20 7.10 -5.95
C PRO A 77 -11.72 8.50 -5.55
N ARG A 78 -12.39 9.56 -6.03
CA ARG A 78 -12.03 10.95 -5.68
C ARG A 78 -12.34 11.29 -4.23
N GLU A 79 -13.31 10.59 -3.65
CA GLU A 79 -13.71 10.67 -2.26
C GLU A 79 -12.53 10.28 -1.34
N TRP A 80 -11.65 9.38 -1.79
CA TRP A 80 -10.44 9.04 -1.03
C TRP A 80 -9.46 10.21 -0.99
N ASP A 81 -9.36 11.01 -2.04
CA ASP A 81 -8.46 12.19 -2.05
C ASP A 81 -8.91 13.23 -1.02
N ALA A 82 -10.22 13.45 -0.90
CA ALA A 82 -10.81 14.34 0.10
C ALA A 82 -10.54 13.84 1.53
N LEU A 83 -10.83 12.55 1.79
CA LEU A 83 -10.57 11.92 3.09
C LEU A 83 -9.08 12.00 3.48
N ILE A 84 -8.18 11.70 2.55
CA ILE A 84 -6.73 11.73 2.81
C ILE A 84 -6.26 13.16 3.07
N SER A 85 -6.84 14.16 2.39
CA SER A 85 -6.55 15.56 2.65
C SER A 85 -6.90 15.96 4.09
N GLU A 86 -8.04 15.49 4.60
CA GLU A 86 -8.42 15.68 6.01
C GLU A 86 -7.45 14.97 6.96
N VAL A 87 -7.04 13.73 6.65
CA VAL A 87 -6.05 12.99 7.44
C VAL A 87 -4.71 13.73 7.50
N ILE A 88 -4.23 14.28 6.39
CA ILE A 88 -2.97 15.05 6.33
C ILE A 88 -3.07 16.33 7.15
N GLN A 89 -4.24 17.00 7.12
CA GLN A 89 -4.48 18.22 7.88
C GLN A 89 -4.58 17.96 9.38
N GLN A 90 -5.34 16.94 9.79
CA GLN A 90 -5.59 16.61 11.20
C GLN A 90 -4.42 15.87 11.86
N ARG A 91 -3.59 15.17 11.06
CA ARG A 91 -2.45 14.36 11.50
C ARG A 91 -2.83 13.39 12.65
N PRO A 92 -3.87 12.57 12.51
CA PRO A 92 -4.25 11.62 13.54
C PRO A 92 -3.11 10.64 13.79
N LYS A 93 -2.81 10.36 15.06
CA LYS A 93 -1.73 9.43 15.42
C LYS A 93 -2.04 7.99 15.03
N LYS A 94 -3.31 7.59 15.06
CA LYS A 94 -3.75 6.21 14.86
C LYS A 94 -4.87 6.21 13.83
N ILE A 95 -4.72 5.42 12.80
CA ILE A 95 -5.70 5.29 11.71
C ILE A 95 -6.02 3.80 11.59
N LEU A 96 -7.31 3.45 11.65
CA LEU A 96 -7.76 2.06 11.56
C LEU A 96 -8.52 1.88 10.24
N VAL A 97 -8.10 0.95 9.41
CA VAL A 97 -8.71 0.64 8.11
C VAL A 97 -9.45 -0.68 8.22
N MET A 98 -10.79 -0.63 8.13
CA MET A 98 -11.68 -1.78 8.31
C MET A 98 -12.60 -2.01 7.11
N GLY A 99 -13.04 -3.25 6.92
CA GLY A 99 -13.91 -3.68 5.83
C GLY A 99 -13.77 -5.19 5.55
N SER A 100 -14.67 -5.73 4.72
CA SER A 100 -14.68 -7.17 4.38
C SER A 100 -13.41 -7.62 3.65
N VAL A 101 -13.25 -8.93 3.44
CA VAL A 101 -12.20 -9.49 2.58
C VAL A 101 -12.34 -8.95 1.16
N ASP A 102 -11.20 -8.67 0.49
CA ASP A 102 -11.11 -8.24 -0.92
C ASP A 102 -11.86 -6.94 -1.31
N VAL A 103 -12.14 -6.04 -0.37
CA VAL A 103 -12.72 -4.72 -0.65
C VAL A 103 -11.70 -3.61 -0.94
N GLY A 104 -10.41 -3.95 -1.03
CA GLY A 104 -9.34 -2.98 -1.35
C GLY A 104 -8.66 -2.31 -0.16
N LYS A 105 -8.76 -2.86 1.07
CA LYS A 105 -8.14 -2.28 2.29
C LYS A 105 -6.62 -2.12 2.21
N SER A 106 -5.90 -3.15 1.76
CA SER A 106 -4.44 -3.09 1.60
C SER A 106 -4.03 -2.04 0.56
N PHE A 107 -4.83 -1.92 -0.52
CA PHE A 107 -4.63 -0.88 -1.53
C PHE A 107 -4.89 0.53 -0.96
N PHE A 108 -6.00 0.73 -0.24
CA PHE A 108 -6.28 2.01 0.44
C PHE A 108 -5.17 2.38 1.42
N THR A 109 -4.72 1.42 2.24
CA THR A 109 -3.61 1.59 3.19
C THR A 109 -2.34 2.04 2.47
N THR A 110 -2.00 1.39 1.36
CA THR A 110 -0.85 1.76 0.52
C THR A 110 -1.01 3.17 -0.04
N TYR A 111 -2.18 3.49 -0.60
CA TYR A 111 -2.49 4.78 -1.20
C TYR A 111 -2.43 5.93 -0.18
N LEU A 112 -3.04 5.74 0.99
CA LEU A 112 -2.99 6.68 2.11
C LEU A 112 -1.55 6.89 2.57
N ALA A 113 -0.80 5.82 2.82
CA ALA A 113 0.56 5.92 3.33
C ALA A 113 1.51 6.59 2.32
N ASN A 114 1.44 6.24 1.04
CA ASN A 114 2.21 6.91 -0.02
C ASN A 114 1.87 8.39 -0.13
N THR A 115 0.59 8.74 -0.04
CA THR A 115 0.15 10.14 -0.12
C THR A 115 0.63 10.93 1.10
N MET A 116 0.52 10.36 2.31
CA MET A 116 1.09 10.95 3.53
C MET A 116 2.59 11.19 3.40
N LEU A 117 3.34 10.21 2.86
CA LEU A 117 4.77 10.33 2.62
C LEU A 117 5.10 11.47 1.64
N ARG A 118 4.32 11.60 0.56
CA ARG A 118 4.44 12.71 -0.40
C ARG A 118 4.23 14.09 0.25
N HIS A 119 3.41 14.15 1.29
CA HIS A 119 3.15 15.37 2.07
C HIS A 119 4.12 15.55 3.26
N GLY A 120 5.24 14.84 3.27
CA GLY A 120 6.32 15.00 4.25
C GLY A 120 6.01 14.42 5.63
N LEU A 121 5.00 13.56 5.74
CA LEU A 121 4.75 12.77 6.95
C LEU A 121 5.49 11.45 6.86
N ARG A 122 5.78 10.84 8.01
CA ARG A 122 6.39 9.51 8.10
C ARG A 122 5.38 8.49 8.61
N PRO A 123 4.61 7.82 7.73
CA PRO A 123 3.62 6.84 8.16
C PRO A 123 4.25 5.50 8.51
N GLY A 124 3.76 4.90 9.58
CA GLY A 124 3.92 3.47 9.86
C GLY A 124 2.68 2.72 9.38
N ALA A 125 2.86 1.51 8.85
CA ALA A 125 1.76 0.64 8.48
C ALA A 125 1.88 -0.69 9.22
N ILE A 126 0.78 -1.12 9.82
CA ILE A 126 0.65 -2.44 10.44
C ILE A 126 -0.21 -3.28 9.53
N ASP A 127 0.31 -4.42 9.11
CA ASP A 127 -0.51 -5.49 8.58
C ASP A 127 -0.87 -6.44 9.72
N SER A 128 -2.15 -6.48 10.06
CA SER A 128 -2.66 -7.33 11.13
C SER A 128 -3.37 -8.57 10.61
N ASP A 129 -3.38 -8.82 9.30
CA ASP A 129 -3.93 -10.06 8.75
C ASP A 129 -2.95 -11.22 8.94
N VAL A 130 -3.06 -11.90 10.08
CA VAL A 130 -2.22 -13.07 10.40
C VAL A 130 -2.41 -14.25 9.45
N GLY A 131 -3.53 -14.30 8.71
CA GLY A 131 -3.88 -15.36 7.78
C GLY A 131 -3.29 -15.14 6.38
N GLN A 132 -3.18 -13.87 5.97
CA GLN A 132 -2.68 -13.43 4.67
C GLN A 132 -1.66 -12.29 4.80
N SER A 133 -0.70 -12.47 5.70
CA SER A 133 0.31 -11.45 6.01
C SER A 133 1.09 -11.03 4.75
N ASP A 134 0.89 -9.78 4.33
CA ASP A 134 1.69 -9.06 3.34
C ASP A 134 3.03 -8.61 3.97
N VAL A 135 3.04 -8.28 5.27
CA VAL A 135 4.23 -7.74 5.97
C VAL A 135 4.66 -8.69 7.10
N GLY A 136 5.73 -9.44 6.86
CA GLY A 136 6.29 -10.37 7.83
C GLY A 136 5.87 -11.83 7.58
N PRO A 137 6.42 -12.79 8.36
CA PRO A 137 6.14 -14.21 8.18
C PRO A 137 4.71 -14.58 8.62
N PRO A 138 4.22 -15.77 8.22
CA PRO A 138 2.92 -16.29 8.68
C PRO A 138 2.76 -16.28 10.21
N ALA A 139 1.53 -16.14 10.70
CA ALA A 139 1.16 -16.08 12.12
C ALA A 139 1.77 -14.89 12.90
N THR A 140 2.23 -13.87 12.18
CA THR A 140 2.67 -12.60 12.76
C THR A 140 1.82 -11.43 12.27
N MET A 141 1.83 -10.36 13.05
CA MET A 141 1.43 -9.04 12.60
C MET A 141 2.69 -8.21 12.39
N GLY A 142 2.85 -7.60 11.22
CA GLY A 142 4.04 -6.83 10.85
C GLY A 142 3.82 -5.33 10.94
N LEU A 143 4.81 -4.61 11.46
CA LEU A 143 4.93 -3.16 11.39
C LEU A 143 6.06 -2.79 10.43
N GLY A 144 5.75 -1.97 9.44
CA GLY A 144 6.71 -1.30 8.58
C GLY A 144 6.66 0.23 8.73
N ILE A 145 7.79 0.89 8.49
CA ILE A 145 7.87 2.37 8.43
C ILE A 145 8.17 2.74 6.98
N LEU A 146 7.31 3.56 6.39
CA LEU A 146 7.51 3.99 5.00
C LEU A 146 8.50 5.16 4.98
N GLU A 147 9.68 4.91 4.43
CA GLU A 147 10.70 5.92 4.17
C GLU A 147 10.77 6.30 2.68
N GLN A 148 10.30 5.40 1.83
CA GLN A 148 10.17 5.56 0.38
C GLN A 148 8.81 5.04 -0.05
N PRO A 149 8.26 5.55 -1.16
CA PRO A 149 6.96 5.10 -1.60
C PRO A 149 7.04 3.67 -2.15
N VAL A 150 5.95 2.92 -2.00
CA VAL A 150 5.84 1.50 -2.37
C VAL A 150 4.70 1.29 -3.38
N ALA A 151 4.75 0.25 -4.21
CA ALA A 151 3.66 -0.07 -5.11
C ALA A 151 2.51 -0.76 -4.36
N GLN A 152 2.85 -1.59 -3.36
CA GLN A 152 1.92 -2.32 -2.50
C GLN A 152 2.52 -2.52 -1.09
N LEU A 153 1.67 -2.86 -0.13
CA LEU A 153 2.04 -2.98 1.28
C LEU A 153 3.14 -4.02 1.54
N TYR A 154 3.20 -5.11 0.78
CA TYR A 154 4.22 -6.17 0.94
C TYR A 154 5.66 -5.67 0.69
N GLU A 155 5.83 -4.54 -0.01
CA GLU A 155 7.16 -3.97 -0.28
C GLU A 155 7.70 -3.19 0.92
N VAL A 156 6.86 -2.88 1.91
CA VAL A 156 7.29 -2.12 3.08
C VAL A 156 8.25 -2.98 3.92
N PRO A 157 9.48 -2.52 4.18
CA PRO A 157 10.43 -3.27 5.00
C PRO A 157 9.90 -3.50 6.41
N LEU A 158 10.06 -4.74 6.89
CA LEU A 158 9.66 -5.10 8.25
C LEU A 158 10.54 -4.38 9.28
N SER A 159 9.93 -3.53 10.11
CA SER A 159 10.59 -2.84 11.24
C SER A 159 10.41 -3.61 12.55
N SER A 160 9.23 -4.20 12.76
CA SER A 160 8.93 -5.00 13.97
C SER A 160 7.81 -5.99 13.65
N ALA A 161 7.73 -7.09 14.37
CA ALA A 161 6.65 -8.06 14.25
C ALA A 161 6.18 -8.51 15.62
N TYR A 162 4.91 -8.90 15.72
CA TYR A 162 4.34 -9.55 16.89
C TYR A 162 3.87 -10.94 16.49
N PHE A 163 4.39 -11.98 17.15
CA PHE A 163 3.97 -13.36 16.91
C PHE A 163 2.69 -13.67 17.66
N VAL A 164 1.61 -13.93 16.91
CA VAL A 164 0.32 -14.32 17.48
C VAL A 164 0.28 -15.82 17.76
N GLY A 165 1.02 -16.62 16.97
CA GLY A 165 1.03 -18.07 17.10
C GLY A 165 -0.17 -18.77 16.45
N SER A 166 -0.98 -18.02 15.71
CA SER A 166 -2.13 -18.55 14.96
C SER A 166 -2.34 -17.79 13.66
N MET A 167 -2.92 -18.49 12.68
CA MET A 167 -3.37 -17.93 11.40
C MET A 167 -4.82 -17.42 11.46
N SER A 168 -5.48 -17.53 12.63
CA SER A 168 -6.84 -17.05 12.86
C SER A 168 -6.94 -16.27 14.18
N PRO A 169 -7.47 -15.04 14.18
CA PRO A 169 -7.74 -14.30 15.41
C PRO A 169 -8.82 -14.89 16.34
N SER A 170 -9.60 -15.91 15.94
CA SER A 170 -10.87 -16.30 16.61
C SER A 170 -10.64 -16.90 17.97
N GLU A 171 -9.57 -17.67 18.09
CA GLU A 171 -9.17 -18.35 19.32
C GLU A 171 -8.01 -17.61 20.02
N HIS A 172 -7.55 -16.49 19.44
CA HIS A 172 -6.38 -15.73 19.87
C HIS A 172 -6.66 -14.22 19.92
N MET A 173 -7.90 -13.85 20.24
CA MET A 173 -8.36 -12.46 20.20
C MET A 173 -7.57 -11.57 21.19
N LEU A 174 -7.20 -12.10 22.35
CA LEU A 174 -6.42 -11.36 23.34
C LEU A 174 -5.01 -11.07 22.80
N GLU A 175 -4.33 -12.09 22.28
CA GLU A 175 -3.01 -11.98 21.66
C GLU A 175 -3.03 -11.02 20.48
N PHE A 176 -4.09 -11.07 19.69
CA PHE A 176 -4.31 -10.17 18.55
C PHE A 176 -4.42 -8.71 19.01
N VAL A 177 -5.32 -8.41 19.94
CA VAL A 177 -5.53 -7.04 20.44
C VAL A 177 -4.29 -6.50 21.15
N VAL A 178 -3.63 -7.34 21.95
CA VAL A 178 -2.36 -6.98 22.63
C VAL A 178 -1.28 -6.69 21.61
N GLY A 179 -1.14 -7.54 20.57
CA GLY A 179 -0.13 -7.35 19.55
C GLY A 179 -0.36 -6.11 18.69
N VAL A 180 -1.60 -5.81 18.28
CA VAL A 180 -1.94 -4.56 17.59
C VAL A 180 -1.59 -3.36 18.47
N LYS A 181 -1.99 -3.36 19.74
CA LYS A 181 -1.66 -2.28 20.69
C LYS A 181 -0.14 -2.10 20.80
N TRP A 182 0.59 -3.19 21.00
CA TRP A 182 2.05 -3.18 21.15
C TRP A 182 2.74 -2.63 19.90
N LEU A 183 2.31 -3.03 18.70
CA LEU A 183 2.85 -2.55 17.44
C LEU A 183 2.51 -1.07 17.19
N VAL A 184 1.30 -0.61 17.54
CA VAL A 184 0.92 0.80 17.44
C VAL A 184 1.82 1.66 18.35
N GLU A 185 2.03 1.24 19.59
CA GLU A 185 2.90 1.94 20.53
C GLU A 185 4.36 1.96 20.08
N HIS A 186 4.84 0.88 19.46
CA HIS A 186 6.19 0.84 18.86
C HIS A 186 6.31 1.70 17.60
N GLY A 187 5.30 1.66 16.73
CA GLY A 187 5.25 2.45 15.50
C GLY A 187 5.24 3.94 15.79
N LEU A 188 4.47 4.39 16.78
CA LEU A 188 4.40 5.80 17.18
C LEU A 188 5.71 6.39 17.71
N LYS A 189 6.67 5.56 18.12
CA LYS A 189 8.03 6.02 18.46
C LYS A 189 8.87 6.36 17.21
N LYS A 190 8.47 5.86 16.05
CA LYS A 190 9.20 5.94 14.77
C LYS A 190 8.38 6.55 13.63
N ALA A 191 7.12 6.93 13.85
CA ALA A 191 6.21 7.41 12.81
C ALA A 191 5.36 8.57 13.33
N ASP A 192 4.94 9.44 12.42
CA ASP A 192 4.00 10.52 12.73
C ASP A 192 2.60 9.97 13.00
N SER A 193 2.23 8.93 12.28
CA SER A 193 0.97 8.19 12.38
C SER A 193 1.18 6.71 12.11
N VAL A 194 0.34 5.86 12.69
CA VAL A 194 0.30 4.42 12.40
C VAL A 194 -1.05 4.06 11.79
N ILE A 195 -1.01 3.48 10.60
CA ILE A 195 -2.16 2.95 9.86
C ILE A 195 -2.25 1.45 10.12
N VAL A 196 -3.38 0.98 10.63
CA VAL A 196 -3.63 -0.43 10.91
C VAL A 196 -4.54 -1.00 9.84
N ASN A 197 -4.00 -1.85 8.97
CA ASN A 197 -4.75 -2.67 8.03
C ASN A 197 -5.32 -3.89 8.77
N THR A 198 -6.64 -3.94 8.95
CA THR A 198 -7.29 -5.02 9.70
C THR A 198 -7.61 -6.23 8.80
N PRO A 199 -7.74 -7.44 9.38
CA PRO A 199 -8.33 -8.57 8.68
C PRO A 199 -9.77 -8.28 8.26
N GLY A 200 -10.33 -9.10 7.36
CA GLY A 200 -11.69 -8.98 6.83
C GLY A 200 -12.82 -9.32 7.82
N TRP A 201 -12.57 -9.27 9.12
CA TRP A 201 -13.48 -9.72 10.16
C TRP A 201 -14.45 -8.62 10.55
N ILE A 202 -15.53 -8.51 9.79
CA ILE A 202 -16.56 -7.46 9.94
C ILE A 202 -17.86 -7.96 10.59
N PHE A 203 -17.97 -9.26 10.82
CA PHE A 203 -19.07 -9.88 11.53
C PHE A 203 -18.54 -10.42 12.86
N GLY A 204 -19.37 -10.37 13.91
CA GLY A 204 -19.09 -11.14 15.12
C GLY A 204 -19.00 -12.63 14.75
N GLY A 205 -18.15 -13.38 15.45
CA GLY A 205 -18.19 -14.84 15.40
C GLY A 205 -19.58 -15.37 15.76
N PRO A 206 -19.82 -16.70 15.64
CA PRO A 206 -21.08 -17.29 16.06
C PRO A 206 -21.49 -16.88 17.48
#